data_AF-A0A7S2HF51-F1
#
_entry.id   AF-A0A7S2HF51-F1
#
_cell.length_a   1.000
_cell.length_b   1.000
_cell.length_c   1.000
_cell.angle_alpha   90.00
_cell.angle_beta   90.00
_cell.angle_gamma   90.00
#
_symmetry.space_group_name_H-M   'P 1'
#
loop_
_entity.id
_entity.type
_entity.pdbx_description
1 polymer ?
#
loop_
_entity_poly.entity_id
_entity_poly.type
_entity_poly.pdbx_seq_one_letter_code
_entity_poly.pdbx_strand_id
1 'polypeptide(L)'
;VCYLCSEYIISAIRSEFNTQQRSESTTEASDHSLQAEGMVWISRLEDAKTREVEALELAPMAELRQTHAVLVNIARALIACPELLVLHRPLALLDEVIATRVLSTIRAFVHERGLALEAETRAERRLRTVILSCGSLSQVWRSR
;
A
#
# COMPACT_ATOMS: atom_id res chain seq x y z
N VAL A 1 -16.26 -2.50 13.37
CA VAL A 1 -16.81 -1.98 12.08
C VAL A 1 -15.65 -1.84 11.10
N CYS A 2 -15.24 -2.92 10.40
CA CYS A 2 -14.21 -2.85 9.34
C CYS A 2 -14.10 -4.12 8.45
N TYR A 3 -14.97 -5.12 8.57
CA TYR A 3 -14.84 -6.34 7.76
C TYR A 3 -15.26 -6.12 6.29
N LEU A 4 -16.23 -5.24 6.02
CA LEU A 4 -16.72 -4.97 4.67
C LEU A 4 -15.73 -4.21 3.77
N CYS A 5 -14.75 -3.49 4.36
CA CYS A 5 -13.75 -2.74 3.59
C CYS A 5 -12.62 -3.65 3.06
N SER A 6 -12.40 -4.80 3.72
CA SER A 6 -11.38 -5.77 3.29
C SER A 6 -11.75 -6.45 1.97
N GLU A 7 -12.99 -6.88 1.80
CA GLU A 7 -13.47 -7.56 0.58
C GLU A 7 -13.39 -6.67 -0.66
N TYR A 8 -13.75 -5.38 -0.54
CA TYR A 8 -13.69 -4.47 -1.68
C TYR A 8 -12.24 -4.24 -2.16
N ILE A 9 -11.32 -4.01 -1.22
CA ILE A 9 -9.90 -3.78 -1.53
C ILE A 9 -9.24 -5.08 -2.03
N ILE A 10 -9.56 -6.23 -1.43
CA ILE A 10 -9.09 -7.54 -1.90
C ILE A 10 -9.63 -7.84 -3.30
N SER A 11 -10.89 -7.49 -3.60
CA SER A 11 -11.46 -7.68 -4.94
C SER A 11 -10.81 -6.78 -5.99
N ALA A 12 -10.49 -5.52 -5.63
CA ALA A 12 -9.79 -4.59 -6.51
C ALA A 12 -8.38 -5.10 -6.83
N ILE A 13 -7.64 -5.57 -5.82
CA ILE A 13 -6.31 -6.17 -5.98
C ILE A 13 -6.39 -7.46 -6.82
N ARG A 14 -7.39 -8.33 -6.58
CA ARG A 14 -7.59 -9.56 -7.38
C ARG A 14 -7.94 -9.26 -8.84
N SER A 15 -8.72 -8.22 -9.10
CA SER A 15 -9.10 -7.85 -10.48
C SER A 15 -7.91 -7.37 -11.30
N GLU A 16 -6.95 -6.68 -10.66
CA GLU A 16 -5.69 -6.27 -11.29
C GLU A 16 -4.75 -7.46 -11.51
N PHE A 17 -4.67 -8.37 -10.54
CA PHE A 17 -3.88 -9.61 -10.64
C PHE A 17 -4.25 -10.43 -11.89
N ASN A 18 -5.53 -10.54 -12.20
CA ASN A 18 -6.02 -11.31 -13.37
C ASN A 18 -5.74 -10.61 -14.71
N THR A 19 -5.54 -9.29 -14.70
CA THR A 19 -5.29 -8.50 -15.92
C THR A 19 -3.82 -8.58 -16.33
N GLN A 20 -2.89 -8.62 -15.35
CA GLN A 20 -1.45 -8.73 -15.62
C GLN A 20 -0.97 -10.14 -15.98
N GLN A 21 -1.60 -11.20 -15.45
CA GLN A 21 -1.24 -12.57 -15.83
C GLN A 21 -1.50 -12.87 -17.32
N ARG A 22 -2.36 -12.11 -18.00
CA ARG A 22 -2.65 -12.29 -19.42
C ARG A 22 -1.62 -11.65 -20.36
N SER A 23 -0.74 -10.79 -19.84
CA SER A 23 0.26 -10.06 -20.62
C SER A 23 1.71 -10.54 -20.45
N GLU A 24 2.01 -11.41 -19.48
CA GLU A 24 3.40 -11.78 -19.14
C GLU A 24 3.90 -13.11 -19.74
N SER A 25 3.20 -13.75 -20.67
CA SER A 25 3.77 -14.86 -21.45
C SER A 25 4.59 -14.34 -22.64
N THR A 26 5.57 -13.48 -22.43
CA THR A 26 6.75 -13.35 -23.31
C THR A 26 7.81 -12.44 -22.71
N THR A 27 9.01 -13.02 -22.54
CA THR A 27 10.34 -12.39 -22.47
C THR A 27 10.92 -12.18 -21.07
N GLU A 28 11.94 -13.01 -20.82
CA GLU A 28 12.81 -13.07 -19.66
C GLU A 28 13.87 -11.96 -19.63
N ALA A 29 14.40 -11.78 -18.41
CA ALA A 29 15.83 -11.64 -18.06
C ALA A 29 16.41 -10.26 -17.70
N SER A 30 17.15 -10.28 -16.57
CA SER A 30 18.13 -9.33 -16.00
C SER A 30 17.59 -7.99 -15.48
N ASP A 31 17.89 -7.51 -14.27
CA ASP A 31 19.17 -7.53 -13.55
C ASP A 31 18.95 -7.36 -12.02
N HIS A 32 19.68 -8.13 -11.21
CA HIS A 32 19.69 -8.04 -9.74
C HIS A 32 20.91 -7.25 -9.26
N SER A 33 20.71 -6.12 -8.58
CA SER A 33 21.50 -5.70 -7.41
C SER A 33 21.04 -4.33 -6.89
N LEU A 34 21.14 -4.14 -5.56
CA LEU A 34 21.03 -2.87 -4.82
C LEU A 34 19.65 -2.47 -4.23
N GLN A 35 18.93 -3.32 -3.49
CA GLN A 35 17.91 -2.83 -2.51
C GLN A 35 17.76 -3.70 -1.24
N ALA A 36 18.86 -4.20 -0.67
CA ALA A 36 18.79 -4.99 0.58
C ALA A 36 18.73 -4.16 1.89
N GLU A 37 18.80 -2.83 1.85
CA GLU A 37 18.94 -2.01 3.08
C GLU A 37 17.68 -1.26 3.53
N GLY A 38 16.50 -1.63 3.03
CA GLY A 38 15.24 -0.92 3.32
C GLY A 38 14.29 -1.58 4.33
N MET A 39 14.57 -2.79 4.81
CA MET A 39 13.65 -3.56 5.67
C MET A 39 14.00 -3.47 7.15
N VAL A 40 13.85 -2.28 7.75
CA VAL A 40 13.73 -2.12 9.21
C VAL A 40 12.69 -1.06 9.52
N TRP A 41 11.41 -1.43 9.50
CA TRP A 41 10.31 -0.57 9.97
C TRP A 41 9.23 -1.34 10.72
N ILE A 42 9.59 -2.32 11.57
CA ILE A 42 8.86 -2.73 12.80
C ILE A 42 9.84 -3.61 13.59
N SER A 43 10.63 -3.03 14.52
CA SER A 43 11.35 -3.85 15.53
C SER A 43 11.53 -3.14 16.87
N ARG A 44 10.76 -2.09 17.18
CA ARG A 44 11.02 -1.32 18.40
C ARG A 44 9.78 -0.79 19.14
N LEU A 45 8.71 -1.57 19.16
CA LEU A 45 7.56 -1.26 20.01
C LEU A 45 6.89 -2.48 20.64
N GLU A 46 7.64 -3.52 21.01
CA GLU A 46 7.09 -4.65 21.77
C GLU A 46 8.04 -5.11 22.88
N ASP A 47 8.36 -4.20 23.80
CA ASP A 47 8.71 -4.62 25.14
C ASP A 47 7.42 -4.73 25.97
N ALA A 48 7.18 -5.96 26.43
CA ALA A 48 6.15 -6.42 27.36
C ALA A 48 4.73 -6.67 26.81
N LYS A 49 4.48 -7.96 26.51
CA LYS A 49 3.22 -8.72 26.73
C LYS A 49 2.42 -9.22 25.50
N THR A 50 3.10 -9.56 24.41
CA THR A 50 2.45 -10.22 23.25
C THR A 50 3.18 -11.51 22.88
N ARG A 51 3.04 -12.57 23.69
CA ARG A 51 3.74 -13.86 23.51
C ARG A 51 2.88 -14.98 22.89
N GLU A 52 1.74 -14.66 22.27
CA GLU A 52 0.85 -15.67 21.65
C GLU A 52 0.33 -15.31 20.24
N VAL A 53 0.79 -14.23 19.61
CA VAL A 53 0.50 -13.93 18.19
C VAL A 53 1.66 -14.36 17.27
N GLU A 54 2.65 -15.04 17.85
CA GLU A 54 3.87 -15.53 17.23
C GLU A 54 3.59 -16.82 16.45
N ALA A 55 3.02 -16.72 15.24
CA ALA A 55 3.13 -17.68 14.11
C ALA A 55 1.98 -17.63 13.08
N LEU A 56 1.06 -16.66 13.11
CA LEU A 56 0.11 -16.53 12.00
C LEU A 56 0.77 -15.83 10.79
N GLU A 57 1.41 -16.64 9.96
CA GLU A 57 1.62 -16.43 8.52
C GLU A 57 2.52 -15.27 8.08
N LEU A 58 3.81 -15.34 8.41
CA LEU A 58 4.86 -14.54 7.75
C LEU A 58 5.25 -15.09 6.36
N ALA A 59 4.69 -16.23 5.94
CA ALA A 59 5.06 -16.94 4.71
C ALA A 59 4.56 -16.34 3.37
N PRO A 60 3.44 -15.60 3.24
CA PRO A 60 2.89 -15.28 1.91
C PRO A 60 3.53 -14.06 1.23
N MET A 61 4.31 -13.24 1.93
CA MET A 61 4.95 -12.05 1.32
C MET A 61 6.25 -12.37 0.58
N ALA A 62 6.95 -13.45 0.95
CA ALA A 62 8.24 -13.81 0.37
C ALA A 62 8.12 -14.34 -1.08
N GLU A 63 6.97 -14.90 -1.44
CA GLU A 63 6.69 -15.45 -2.77
C GLU A 63 6.09 -14.42 -3.74
N LEU A 64 5.79 -13.20 -3.26
CA LEU A 64 5.22 -12.15 -4.08
C LEU A 64 6.31 -11.37 -4.81
N ARG A 65 6.05 -11.06 -6.09
CA ARG A 65 6.83 -10.06 -6.82
C ARG A 65 6.89 -8.77 -6.00
N GLN A 66 8.07 -8.16 -5.95
CA GLN A 66 8.34 -7.01 -5.08
C GLN A 66 7.34 -5.86 -5.28
N THR A 67 6.92 -5.60 -6.52
CA THR A 67 5.85 -4.63 -6.87
C THR A 67 4.52 -4.97 -6.17
N HIS A 68 4.11 -6.23 -6.15
CA HIS A 68 2.86 -6.66 -5.48
C HIS A 68 2.99 -6.58 -3.96
N ALA A 69 4.15 -6.92 -3.40
CA ALA A 69 4.40 -6.79 -1.98
C ALA A 69 4.25 -5.32 -1.52
N VAL A 70 4.77 -4.37 -2.31
CA VAL A 70 4.58 -2.93 -2.06
C VAL A 70 3.10 -2.55 -2.09
N LEU A 71 2.35 -2.97 -3.11
CA LEU A 71 0.92 -2.65 -3.22
C LEU A 71 0.11 -3.20 -2.04
N VAL A 72 0.38 -4.44 -1.62
CA VAL A 72 -0.27 -5.05 -0.47
C VAL A 72 0.08 -4.29 0.82
N ASN A 73 1.33 -3.90 1.01
CA ASN A 73 1.74 -3.12 2.19
C ASN A 73 1.05 -1.74 2.22
N ILE A 74 0.94 -1.07 1.08
CA ILE A 74 0.19 0.19 0.97
C ILE A 74 -1.29 -0.04 1.29
N ALA A 75 -1.90 -1.08 0.73
CA ALA A 75 -3.30 -1.42 0.99
C ALA A 75 -3.54 -1.69 2.49
N ARG A 76 -2.67 -2.47 3.14
CA ARG A 76 -2.72 -2.73 4.59
C ARG A 76 -2.63 -1.44 5.39
N ALA A 77 -1.72 -0.54 5.02
CA ALA A 77 -1.56 0.75 5.69
C ALA A 77 -2.81 1.64 5.55
N LEU A 78 -3.49 1.61 4.40
CA LEU A 78 -4.74 2.33 4.17
C LEU A 78 -5.92 1.71 4.95
N ILE A 79 -6.01 0.37 4.98
CA ILE A 79 -7.05 -0.36 5.72
C ILE A 79 -6.97 -0.08 7.22
N ALA A 80 -5.76 -0.01 7.78
CA ALA A 80 -5.53 0.32 9.19
C ALA A 80 -6.11 1.69 9.57
N CYS A 81 -6.43 2.53 8.59
CA CYS A 81 -7.10 3.81 8.79
C CYS A 81 -6.44 4.65 9.89
N PRO A 82 -5.13 4.94 9.82
CA PRO A 82 -4.48 5.83 10.79
C PRO A 82 -4.83 7.30 10.53
N GLU A 83 -4.77 8.13 11.58
CA GLU A 83 -4.90 9.59 11.46
C GLU A 83 -3.66 10.21 10.78
N LEU A 84 -2.48 9.64 11.02
CA LEU A 84 -1.23 10.01 10.39
C LEU A 84 -0.58 8.79 9.74
N LEU A 85 -0.34 8.87 8.43
CA LEU A 85 0.34 7.83 7.66
C LEU A 85 1.65 8.36 7.11
N VAL A 86 2.75 7.62 7.31
CA VAL A 86 4.08 7.97 6.79
C VAL A 86 4.54 6.89 5.83
N LEU A 87 4.92 7.27 4.60
CA LEU A 87 5.35 6.36 3.54
C LEU A 87 6.74 6.74 3.00
N HIS A 88 7.69 5.80 3.05
CA HIS A 88 9.01 6.03 2.48
C HIS A 88 9.09 5.52 1.03
N ARG A 89 9.18 6.44 0.06
CA ARG A 89 9.29 6.14 -1.39
C ARG A 89 8.31 5.05 -1.89
N PRO A 90 6.99 5.14 -1.58
CA PRO A 90 6.04 4.06 -1.87
C PRO A 90 5.82 3.79 -3.36
N LEU A 91 6.27 4.69 -4.24
CA LEU A 91 6.06 4.61 -5.70
C LEU A 91 7.32 4.16 -6.46
N ALA A 92 8.43 3.88 -5.78
CA ALA A 92 9.72 3.66 -6.43
C ALA A 92 9.76 2.42 -7.36
N LEU A 93 8.98 1.38 -7.04
CA LEU A 93 8.95 0.11 -7.78
C LEU A 93 7.70 -0.05 -8.65
N LEU A 94 6.88 1.00 -8.76
CA LEU A 94 5.63 0.99 -9.50
C LEU A 94 5.85 1.64 -10.86
N ASP A 95 5.22 1.09 -11.90
CA ASP A 95 5.14 1.77 -13.18
C ASP A 95 4.33 3.07 -13.05
N GLU A 96 4.44 3.94 -14.06
CA GLU A 96 3.80 5.25 -14.03
C GLU A 96 2.27 5.16 -13.88
N VAL A 97 1.63 4.19 -14.52
CA VAL A 97 0.16 4.03 -14.53
C VAL A 97 -0.33 3.62 -13.13
N ILE A 98 0.29 2.59 -12.55
CA ILE A 98 -0.02 2.10 -11.20
C ILE A 98 0.32 3.17 -10.16
N ALA A 99 1.48 3.81 -10.25
CA ALA A 99 1.88 4.88 -9.34
C ALA A 99 0.85 6.02 -9.31
N THR A 100 0.31 6.39 -10.47
CA THR A 100 -0.75 7.40 -10.61
C THR A 100 -2.01 6.99 -9.85
N ARG A 101 -2.43 5.74 -10.01
CA ARG A 101 -3.64 5.21 -9.38
C ARG A 101 -3.45 5.13 -7.87
N VAL A 102 -2.31 4.63 -7.40
CA VAL A 102 -1.96 4.58 -5.97
C VAL A 102 -1.96 5.98 -5.36
N LEU A 103 -1.33 6.97 -6.02
CA LEU A 103 -1.32 8.34 -5.52
C LEU A 103 -2.73 8.96 -5.46
N SER A 104 -3.58 8.64 -6.45
CA SER A 104 -4.98 9.07 -6.47
C SER A 104 -5.77 8.45 -5.31
N THR A 105 -5.54 7.17 -5.02
CA THR A 105 -6.12 6.48 -3.87
C THR A 105 -5.67 7.08 -2.54
N ILE A 106 -4.38 7.41 -2.40
CA ILE A 106 -3.84 8.08 -1.20
C ILE A 106 -4.48 9.45 -1.01
N ARG A 107 -4.67 10.23 -2.08
CA ARG A 107 -5.38 11.52 -2.03
C ARG A 107 -6.83 11.34 -1.61
N ALA A 108 -7.53 10.36 -2.17
CA ALA A 108 -8.90 10.03 -1.80
C ALA A 108 -9.00 9.64 -0.31
N PHE A 109 -8.06 8.86 0.20
CA PHE A 109 -8.02 8.50 1.63
C PHE A 109 -7.95 9.74 2.55
N VAL A 110 -7.15 10.74 2.18
CA VAL A 110 -7.05 12.00 2.92
C VAL A 110 -8.34 12.82 2.80
N HIS A 111 -8.83 13.05 1.57
CA HIS A 111 -9.99 13.89 1.30
C HIS A 111 -11.27 13.31 1.89
N GLU A 112 -11.48 12.01 1.71
CA GLU A 112 -12.66 11.30 2.20
C GLU A 112 -12.53 10.87 3.65
N ARG A 113 -11.43 11.19 4.34
CA ARG A 113 -11.16 10.79 5.73
C ARG A 113 -11.35 9.29 5.94
N GLY A 114 -10.82 8.50 5.01
CA GLY A 114 -10.93 7.04 4.93
C GLY A 114 -11.52 6.60 3.59
N LEU A 115 -11.24 5.36 3.18
CA LEU A 115 -11.73 4.80 1.92
C LEU A 115 -12.98 3.95 2.15
N ALA A 116 -13.89 3.95 1.17
CA ALA A 116 -15.12 3.16 1.17
C ALA A 116 -16.00 3.33 2.42
N LEU A 117 -16.08 4.56 2.94
CA LEU A 117 -16.95 4.95 4.05
C LEU A 117 -18.06 5.89 3.54
N GLU A 118 -19.23 5.83 4.18
CA GLU A 118 -20.42 6.65 3.83
C GLU A 118 -20.12 8.15 3.84
N ALA A 119 -20.38 8.85 2.74
CA ALA A 119 -20.01 10.24 2.54
C ALA A 119 -20.67 11.19 3.56
N GLU A 120 -21.85 10.83 4.05
CA GLU A 120 -22.66 11.58 5.01
C GLU A 120 -21.93 11.77 6.34
N THR A 121 -21.20 10.74 6.80
CA THR A 121 -20.45 10.76 8.07
C THR A 121 -19.09 11.46 7.94
N ARG A 122 -18.70 11.90 6.73
CA ARG A 122 -17.33 12.42 6.49
C ARG A 122 -16.99 13.62 7.36
N ALA A 123 -17.93 14.53 7.59
CA ALA A 123 -17.68 15.74 8.36
C ALA A 123 -17.30 15.44 9.83
N GLU A 124 -17.85 14.37 10.39
CA GLU A 124 -17.67 13.94 11.78
C GLU A 124 -16.40 13.12 11.99
N ARG A 125 -15.84 12.56 10.91
CA ARG A 125 -14.63 11.74 10.96
C ARG A 125 -13.40 12.59 11.23
N ARG A 126 -12.40 12.04 11.91
CA ARG A 126 -11.14 12.75 12.17
C ARG A 126 -10.37 13.01 10.88
N LEU A 127 -9.65 14.13 10.83
CA LEU A 127 -8.76 14.47 9.72
C LEU A 127 -7.66 13.42 9.57
N ARG A 128 -7.24 13.19 8.33
CA ARG A 128 -6.14 12.27 8.01
C ARG A 128 -5.04 13.03 7.30
N THR A 129 -3.80 12.71 7.61
CA THR A 129 -2.63 13.31 6.97
C THR A 129 -1.70 12.22 6.50
N VAL A 130 -1.21 12.35 5.26
CA VAL A 130 -0.24 11.44 4.67
C VAL A 130 1.04 12.21 4.38
N ILE A 131 2.15 11.75 4.93
CA ILE A 131 3.49 12.24 4.61
C ILE A 131 4.16 11.16 3.79
N LEU A 132 4.63 11.51 2.60
CA LEU A 132 5.35 10.59 1.74
C LEU A 132 6.63 11.23 1.23
N SER A 133 7.65 10.40 1.03
CA SER A 133 8.87 10.79 0.32
C SER A 133 8.84 10.25 -1.10
N CYS A 134 9.44 10.98 -2.03
CA CYS A 134 9.54 10.59 -3.44
C CYS A 134 10.98 10.71 -3.94
N GLY A 135 11.31 9.89 -4.95
CA GLY A 135 12.61 9.94 -5.61
C GLY A 135 12.68 11.00 -6.71
N SER A 136 11.53 11.42 -7.24
CA SER A 136 11.42 12.46 -8.27
C SER A 136 10.17 13.32 -8.06
N LEU A 137 10.24 14.60 -8.42
CA LEU A 137 9.11 15.53 -8.41
C LEU A 137 8.01 15.11 -9.39
N SER A 138 8.36 14.49 -10.53
CA SER A 138 7.39 14.02 -11.54
C SER A 138 6.40 13.00 -10.99
N GLN A 139 6.77 12.30 -9.91
CA GLN A 139 5.91 11.30 -9.26
C GLN A 139 4.80 11.93 -8.40
N VAL A 140 4.98 13.17 -7.93
CA VAL A 140 4.02 13.84 -7.01
C VAL A 140 3.28 14.96 -7.72
N TRP A 141 4.01 15.76 -8.47
CA TRP A 141 3.52 16.95 -9.11
C TRP A 141 2.93 16.60 -10.48
N ARG A 142 1.61 16.66 -10.58
CA ARG A 142 0.92 16.73 -11.86
C ARG A 142 -0.03 17.91 -11.80
N SER A 143 0.19 18.88 -12.69
CA SER A 143 -0.72 20.02 -12.87
C SER A 143 -2.11 19.46 -13.13
N ARG A 144 -3.08 19.94 -12.35
CA ARG A 144 -4.49 19.77 -12.68
C ARG A 144 -4.80 20.43 -14.02
#